data_AF-A0A8T9AGM3-F1
#
_entry.id   AF-A0A8T9AGM3-F1
#
_cell.length_a   1.000
_cell.length_b   1.000
_cell.length_c   1.000
_cell.angle_alpha   90.00
_cell.angle_beta   90.00
_cell.angle_gamma   90.00
#
_symmetry.space_group_name_H-M   'P 1'
#
loop_
_entity.id
_entity.type
_entity.pdbx_description
1 polymer ?
#
loop_
_entity_poly.entity_id
_entity_poly.type
_entity_poly.pdbx_seq_one_letter_code
_entity_poly.pdbx_strand_id
1 'polypeptide(L)'
;METLLKYLYGNHPKSSRLKELGLKALDILVKKGQIEHLELAKGIGVKFETWKGYEKPVKTFYSVVNPLKEMQLVESFKRKEGKSFKTIYVYTPEKFAANMKNFVKMTCEFLDSRK
;
A
#
# COMPACT_ATOMS: atom_id res chain seq x y z
N MET A 1 -2.16 4.98 13.27
CA MET A 1 -1.90 4.81 11.83
C MET A 1 -1.01 5.92 11.26
N GLU A 2 -1.26 7.19 11.59
CA GLU A 2 -0.48 8.33 11.08
C GLU A 2 1.02 8.25 11.31
N THR A 3 1.46 7.81 12.50
CA THR A 3 2.87 7.60 12.83
C THR A 3 3.54 6.60 11.88
N LEU A 4 2.85 5.51 11.54
CA LEU A 4 3.36 4.51 10.59
C LEU A 4 3.53 5.12 9.19
N LEU A 5 2.53 5.88 8.72
CA LEU A 5 2.59 6.56 7.43
C LEU A 5 3.69 7.64 7.39
N LYS A 6 3.98 8.27 8.53
CA LYS A 6 5.09 9.20 8.71
C LYS A 6 6.43 8.53 8.47
N TYR A 7 6.62 7.30 8.98
CA TYR A 7 7.82 6.50 8.71
C TYR A 7 7.90 6.03 7.26
N LEU A 8 6.80 5.57 6.68
CA LEU A 8 6.76 5.06 5.31
C LEU A 8 7.11 6.10 4.24
N TYR A 9 6.51 7.27 4.33
CA TYR A 9 6.62 8.30 3.27
C TYR A 9 7.61 9.41 3.65
N GLY A 10 8.14 9.39 4.87
CA GLY A 10 9.07 10.38 5.40
C GLY A 10 8.41 11.69 5.85
N ASN A 11 9.23 12.65 6.29
CA ASN A 11 8.79 13.93 6.87
C ASN A 11 8.84 15.13 5.92
N HIS A 12 9.15 14.90 4.64
CA HIS A 12 9.23 16.00 3.68
C HIS A 12 7.84 16.58 3.37
N PRO A 13 7.67 17.90 3.16
CA PRO A 13 6.37 18.51 2.82
C PRO A 13 5.70 17.89 1.60
N LYS A 14 6.50 17.51 0.58
CA LYS A 14 6.03 16.78 -0.62
C LYS A 14 5.42 15.40 -0.30
N SER A 15 5.73 14.82 0.86
CA SER A 15 5.19 13.55 1.34
C SER A 15 3.87 13.69 2.10
N SER A 16 3.45 14.90 2.50
CA SER A 16 2.17 15.11 3.22
C SER A 16 0.99 14.56 2.42
N ARG A 17 0.97 14.85 1.12
CA ARG A 17 -0.04 14.33 0.19
C ARG A 17 -0.04 12.80 0.12
N LEU A 18 1.13 12.16 0.16
CA LEU A 18 1.22 10.69 0.13
C LEU A 18 0.67 10.07 1.42
N LYS A 19 0.88 10.72 2.58
CA LYS A 19 0.30 10.28 3.85
C LYS A 19 -1.23 10.34 3.82
N GLU A 20 -1.80 11.44 3.34
CA GLU A 20 -3.26 11.59 3.21
C GLU A 20 -3.85 10.53 2.27
N LEU A 21 -3.22 10.31 1.12
CA LEU A 21 -3.65 9.28 0.15
C LEU A 21 -3.49 7.87 0.73
N GLY A 22 -2.42 7.60 1.46
CA GLY A 22 -2.19 6.32 2.14
C GLY A 22 -3.22 6.06 3.24
N LEU A 23 -3.57 7.08 4.02
CA LEU A 23 -4.62 6.97 5.04
C LEU A 23 -5.97 6.67 4.39
N LYS A 24 -6.33 7.40 3.33
CA LYS A 24 -7.54 7.11 2.55
C LYS A 24 -7.55 5.70 1.97
N ALA A 25 -6.41 5.23 1.44
CA ALA A 25 -6.30 3.87 0.90
C ALA A 25 -6.60 2.82 1.98
N LEU A 26 -6.01 2.98 3.17
CA LEU A 26 -6.23 2.08 4.29
C LEU A 26 -7.67 2.15 4.80
N ASP A 27 -8.25 3.34 4.94
CA ASP A 27 -9.66 3.50 5.34
C ASP A 27 -10.62 2.79 4.39
N ILE A 28 -10.39 2.90 3.09
CA ILE A 28 -11.18 2.21 2.06
C ILE A 28 -11.02 0.69 2.19
N LEU A 29 -9.78 0.21 2.33
CA LEU A 29 -9.49 -1.22 2.42
C LEU A 29 -10.04 -1.85 3.71
N VAL A 30 -9.96 -1.14 4.84
CA VAL A 30 -10.54 -1.57 6.12
C VAL A 30 -12.06 -1.68 6.02
N LYS A 31 -12.72 -0.71 5.38
CA LYS A 31 -14.19 -0.69 5.25
C LYS A 31 -14.72 -1.72 4.24
N LYS A 32 -14.02 -1.93 3.12
CA LYS A 32 -14.48 -2.82 2.03
C LYS A 32 -13.92 -4.24 2.10
N GLY A 33 -12.85 -4.47 2.87
CA GLY A 33 -12.12 -5.74 2.96
C GLY A 33 -11.26 -6.01 1.72
N GLN A 34 -11.88 -6.04 0.54
CA GLN A 34 -11.20 -6.20 -0.75
C GLN A 34 -11.70 -5.17 -1.76
N ILE A 35 -10.81 -4.67 -2.61
CA ILE A 35 -11.16 -3.68 -3.64
C ILE A 35 -10.29 -3.85 -4.87
N GLU A 36 -10.87 -3.59 -6.04
CA GLU A 36 -10.17 -3.64 -7.31
C GLU A 36 -9.23 -2.44 -7.50
N HIS A 37 -8.18 -2.61 -8.31
CA HIS A 37 -7.13 -1.62 -8.55
C HIS A 37 -7.65 -0.26 -9.00
N LEU A 38 -8.50 -0.21 -10.04
CA LEU A 38 -9.05 1.05 -10.55
C LEU A 38 -10.02 1.66 -9.55
N GLU A 39 -10.84 0.84 -8.89
CA GLU A 39 -11.74 1.32 -7.82
C GLU A 39 -10.97 1.95 -6.65
N LEU A 40 -9.86 1.34 -6.23
CA LEU A 40 -9.02 1.89 -5.17
C LEU A 40 -8.38 3.20 -5.61
N ALA A 41 -7.85 3.25 -6.83
CA ALA A 41 -7.26 4.46 -7.40
C ALA A 41 -8.29 5.61 -7.48
N LYS A 42 -9.52 5.31 -7.92
CA LYS A 42 -10.61 6.30 -7.95
C LYS A 42 -10.98 6.74 -6.53
N GLY A 43 -11.09 5.79 -5.60
CA GLY A 43 -11.46 6.06 -4.21
C GLY A 43 -10.48 6.95 -3.45
N ILE A 44 -9.17 6.81 -3.71
CA ILE A 44 -8.17 7.69 -3.08
C ILE A 44 -8.02 9.05 -3.78
N GLY A 45 -8.59 9.21 -4.98
CA GLY A 45 -8.56 10.47 -5.72
C GLY A 45 -7.25 10.75 -6.46
N VAL A 46 -6.56 9.71 -6.94
CA VAL A 46 -5.41 9.90 -7.84
C VAL A 46 -5.88 10.21 -9.26
N LYS A 47 -5.05 10.96 -10.01
CA LYS A 47 -5.29 11.20 -11.43
C LYS A 47 -5.07 9.92 -12.24
N PHE A 48 -5.67 9.88 -13.42
CA PHE A 48 -5.50 8.82 -14.40
C PHE A 48 -4.85 9.39 -15.66
N GLU A 49 -4.00 8.59 -16.28
CA GLU A 49 -3.46 8.82 -17.60
C GLU A 49 -4.08 7.82 -18.57
N THR A 50 -4.41 8.28 -19.77
CA THR A 50 -4.90 7.41 -20.85
C THR A 50 -3.72 7.00 -21.71
N TRP A 51 -3.42 5.70 -21.77
CA TRP A 51 -2.40 5.15 -22.66
C TRP A 51 -3.02 4.11 -23.58
N LYS A 52 -2.98 4.35 -24.90
CA LYS A 52 -3.55 3.45 -25.93
C LYS A 52 -5.01 3.04 -25.66
N GLY A 53 -5.84 3.97 -25.16
CA GLY A 53 -7.24 3.72 -24.84
C GLY A 53 -7.52 3.08 -23.47
N TYR A 54 -6.50 2.86 -22.64
CA TYR A 54 -6.65 2.31 -21.29
C TYR A 54 -6.40 3.39 -20.23
N GLU A 55 -7.29 3.50 -19.24
CA GLU A 55 -7.08 4.32 -18.05
C GLU A 55 -6.09 3.64 -17.10
N LYS A 56 -5.02 4.33 -16.73
CA LYS A 56 -4.04 3.87 -15.75
C LYS A 56 -3.84 4.92 -14.67
N PRO A 57 -3.80 4.54 -13.38
CA PRO A 57 -3.46 5.49 -12.33
C PRO A 57 -2.05 6.05 -12.54
N VAL A 58 -1.87 7.35 -12.32
CA VAL A 58 -0.55 7.98 -12.39
C VAL A 58 0.41 7.39 -11.36
N LYS A 59 1.73 7.60 -11.56
CA LYS A 59 2.80 7.09 -10.68
C LYS A 59 2.53 7.29 -9.18
N THR A 60 1.85 8.36 -8.80
CA THR A 60 1.43 8.65 -7.42
C THR A 60 0.65 7.51 -6.77
N PHE A 61 -0.21 6.79 -7.49
CA PHE A 61 -0.91 5.63 -6.96
C PHE A 61 0.07 4.57 -6.42
N TYR A 62 1.04 4.19 -7.25
CA TYR A 62 2.06 3.21 -6.88
C TYR A 62 2.96 3.71 -5.75
N SER A 63 3.28 5.01 -5.72
CA SER A 63 3.98 5.64 -4.61
C SER A 63 3.21 5.57 -3.28
N VAL A 64 1.88 5.42 -3.33
CA VAL A 64 1.05 5.21 -2.14
C VAL A 64 0.98 3.74 -1.77
N VAL A 65 0.59 2.86 -2.72
CA VAL A 65 0.30 1.45 -2.39
C VAL A 65 1.54 0.57 -2.22
N ASN A 66 2.66 0.86 -2.90
CA ASN A 66 3.83 -0.01 -2.83
C ASN A 66 4.47 -0.04 -1.43
N PRO A 67 4.68 1.09 -0.73
CA PRO A 67 5.20 1.04 0.64
C PRO A 67 4.29 0.27 1.61
N LEU A 68 2.97 0.37 1.43
CA LEU A 68 2.00 -0.41 2.21
C LEU A 68 2.13 -1.91 1.94
N LYS A 69 2.43 -2.28 0.69
CA LYS A 69 2.66 -3.67 0.28
C LYS A 69 3.99 -4.22 0.76
N GLU A 70 5.06 -3.44 0.67
CA GLU A 70 6.40 -3.84 1.11
C GLU A 70 6.43 -4.17 2.61
N MET A 71 5.65 -3.46 3.42
CA MET A 71 5.48 -3.79 4.84
C MET A 71 4.46 -4.91 5.11
N GLN A 72 3.82 -5.47 4.09
CA GLN A 72 2.75 -6.46 4.21
C GLN A 72 1.50 -5.98 4.95
N LEU A 73 1.27 -4.67 5.02
CA LEU A 73 0.02 -4.09 5.54
C LEU A 73 -1.12 -4.19 4.53
N VAL A 74 -0.77 -4.19 3.25
CA VAL A 74 -1.69 -4.42 2.13
C VAL A 74 -1.11 -5.53 1.26
N GLU A 75 -1.96 -6.43 0.80
CA GLU A 75 -1.60 -7.46 -0.18
C GLU A 75 -2.34 -7.21 -1.49
N SER A 76 -1.77 -7.69 -2.60
CA SER A 76 -2.46 -7.68 -3.88
C SER A 76 -2.36 -9.03 -4.58
N PHE A 77 -3.47 -9.51 -5.14
CA PHE A 77 -3.49 -10.72 -5.97
C PHE A 77 -4.29 -10.50 -7.25
N LYS A 78 -4.07 -11.35 -8.25
CA LYS A 78 -4.85 -11.33 -9.49
C LYS A 78 -6.05 -12.26 -9.34
N ARG A 79 -7.26 -11.74 -9.56
CA ARG A 79 -8.50 -12.51 -9.66
C ARG A 79 -8.91 -12.59 -11.12
N LYS A 80 -9.21 -13.78 -11.61
CA LYS A 80 -9.78 -13.96 -12.95
C LYS A 80 -11.27 -13.61 -12.91
N GLU A 81 -11.70 -12.76 -13.84
CA GLU A 81 -13.10 -12.37 -14.01
C GLU A 81 -13.43 -12.46 -15.51
N GLY A 82 -14.15 -13.52 -15.87
CA GLY A 82 -14.38 -13.90 -17.27
C GLY A 82 -13.06 -14.16 -18.02
N LYS A 83 -12.83 -13.40 -19.10
CA LYS A 83 -11.62 -13.45 -19.94
C LYS A 83 -10.50 -12.52 -19.46
N SER A 84 -10.71 -11.77 -18.38
CA SER A 84 -9.77 -10.74 -17.90
C SER A 84 -9.22 -11.08 -16.51
N PHE A 85 -8.08 -10.47 -16.15
CA PHE A 85 -7.55 -10.52 -14.79
C PHE A 85 -7.64 -9.13 -14.17
N LYS A 86 -8.17 -9.07 -12.94
CA LYS A 86 -8.21 -7.85 -12.14
C LYS A 86 -7.26 -7.97 -10.96
N THR A 87 -6.58 -6.88 -10.63
CA THR A 87 -5.74 -6.81 -9.43
C THR A 87 -6.62 -6.38 -8.26
N ILE A 88 -6.68 -7.21 -7.22
CA ILE A 88 -7.45 -6.97 -6.01
C ILE A 88 -6.48 -6.64 -4.88
N TYR A 89 -6.79 -5.61 -4.10
CA TYR A 89 -6.06 -5.20 -2.91
C TYR A 89 -6.84 -5.55 -1.65
N VAL A 90 -6.12 -6.01 -0.62
CA VAL A 90 -6.70 -6.44 0.67
C VAL A 90 -5.87 -5.89 1.82
N TYR A 91 -6.54 -5.46 2.89
CA TYR A 91 -5.89 -5.07 4.14
C TYR A 91 -5.48 -6.32 4.95
N THR A 92 -4.21 -6.44 5.31
CA THR A 92 -3.65 -7.64 5.95
C THR A 92 -2.87 -7.31 7.23
N PRO A 93 -3.56 -6.88 8.32
CA PRO A 93 -2.89 -6.45 9.55
C PRO A 93 -2.10 -7.58 10.23
N GLU A 94 -2.57 -8.82 10.10
CA GLU A 94 -1.91 -10.01 10.65
C GLU A 94 -0.53 -10.25 10.02
N LYS A 95 -0.45 -10.11 8.69
CA LYS A 95 0.81 -10.25 7.94
C LYS A 95 1.77 -9.12 8.30
N PHE A 96 1.27 -7.89 8.43
CA PHE A 96 2.07 -6.77 8.92
C PHE A 96 2.63 -7.04 10.32
N ALA A 97 1.81 -7.51 11.26
CA ALA A 97 2.27 -7.80 12.62
C ALA A 97 3.36 -8.88 12.65
N ALA A 98 3.19 -9.95 11.86
CA ALA A 98 4.19 -11.00 11.71
C ALA A 98 5.50 -10.45 11.10
N ASN A 99 5.39 -9.62 10.06
CA ASN A 99 6.53 -8.97 9.42
C ASN A 99 7.31 -8.08 10.39
N MET A 100 6.62 -7.28 11.20
CA MET A 100 7.25 -6.40 12.19
C MET A 100 7.95 -7.20 13.29
N LYS A 101 7.37 -8.32 13.73
CA LYS A 101 8.02 -9.22 14.70
C LYS A 101 9.33 -9.78 14.15
N ASN A 102 9.34 -10.20 12.90
CA ASN A 102 10.56 -10.70 12.24
C ASN A 102 11.61 -9.61 12.06
N PHE A 103 11.19 -8.42 11.65
CA PHE A 103 12.07 -7.26 11.49
C PHE A 103 12.77 -6.89 12.80
N VAL A 104 12.04 -6.84 13.91
CA VAL A 104 12.61 -6.57 15.24
C VAL A 104 13.62 -7.65 15.62
N LYS A 105 13.26 -8.93 15.44
CA LYS A 105 14.17 -10.05 15.72
C LYS A 105 15.48 -9.94 14.96
N MET A 106 15.42 -9.73 13.63
CA MET A 106 16.61 -9.57 12.79
C MET A 106 17.47 -8.38 13.19
N THR A 107 16.84 -7.27 13.59
CA THR A 107 17.55 -6.06 14.01
C THR A 107 18.29 -6.29 15.33
N CYS A 108 17.68 -6.99 16.28
CA CYS A 108 18.34 -7.38 17.53
C CYS A 108 19.55 -8.29 17.26
N GLU A 109 19.37 -9.34 16.46
CA GLU A 109 20.44 -10.29 16.10
C GLU A 109 21.63 -9.58 15.43
N PHE A 110 21.35 -8.62 14.52
CA PHE A 110 22.38 -7.83 13.86
C PHE A 110 23.14 -6.88 14.80
N LEU A 111 22.46 -6.29 15.80
CA LEU A 111 23.10 -5.42 16.78
C LEU A 111 23.97 -6.22 17.75
N ASP A 112 23.53 -7.42 18.13
CA ASP A 112 24.31 -8.29 19.00
C ASP A 112 25.52 -8.90 18.29
N SER A 113 25.46 -9.15 16.98
CA SER A 113 26.63 -9.61 16.20
C SER A 113 27.71 -8.55 16.00
N ARG A 114 27.47 -7.31 16.44
CA ARG A 114 28.42 -6.17 16.35
C ARG A 114 29.05 -5.81 17.70
N LYS A 115 28.67 -6.49 18.78
CA LYS A 115 29.31 -6.39 20.10
C LYS A 115 30.39 -7.44 20.23
#